data_AF-A0A374UL49-F1
#
_entry.id   AF-A0A374UL49-F1
#
_cell.length_a   1.000
_cell.length_b   1.000
_cell.length_c   1.000
_cell.angle_alpha   90.00
_cell.angle_beta   90.00
_cell.angle_gamma   90.00
#
_symmetry.space_group_name_H-M   'P 1'
#
loop_
_entity.id
_entity.type
_entity.pdbx_description
1 polymer ?
#
loop_
_entity_poly.entity_id
_entity_poly.type
_entity_poly.pdbx_seq_one_letter_code
_entity_poly.pdbx_strand_id
1 'polypeptide(L)'
;MKGNYKLKWHKFTIYFALFTLTAITLFAAVPFFIGKNHAVINGSQIIFNNAQIYAQHPMMQTYDILFGIFFVMYAILIVITRQKLAGFKKDALQLLYTCLGVSVLIPAAYAVINIVVIGFFRIYFYLIVVSMIAAVILFLIYAVYYGKRKSLFTN
;
A
#
# COMPACT_ATOMS: atom_id res chain seq x y z
N MET A 1 3.49 13.48 -35.01
CA MET A 1 4.79 13.88 -34.44
C MET A 1 4.90 13.37 -33.01
N LYS A 2 5.61 12.27 -32.76
CA LYS A 2 5.88 11.77 -31.40
C LYS A 2 6.93 12.69 -30.78
N GLY A 3 6.45 13.76 -30.12
CA GLY A 3 7.31 14.68 -29.38
C GLY A 3 8.25 13.89 -28.47
N ASN A 4 9.51 14.32 -28.43
CA ASN A 4 10.63 13.65 -27.78
C ASN A 4 10.46 13.68 -26.24
N TYR A 5 9.46 12.98 -25.71
CA TYR A 5 9.16 12.97 -24.29
C TYR A 5 10.31 12.29 -23.55
N LYS A 6 10.97 13.02 -22.64
CA LYS A 6 11.88 12.42 -21.67
C LYS A 6 11.07 11.54 -20.70
N LEU A 7 11.02 10.24 -20.98
CA LEU A 7 10.30 9.22 -20.21
C LEU A 7 11.07 8.70 -18.98
N LYS A 8 12.10 9.42 -18.52
CA LYS A 8 12.94 8.99 -17.38
C LYS A 8 12.11 8.67 -16.13
N TRP A 9 11.16 9.54 -15.79
CA TRP A 9 10.28 9.34 -14.64
C TRP A 9 9.28 8.19 -14.83
N HIS A 10 8.78 7.98 -16.06
CA HIS A 10 7.94 6.84 -16.38
C HIS A 10 8.70 5.51 -16.22
N LYS A 11 9.94 5.45 -16.73
CA LYS A 11 10.83 4.30 -16.52
C LYS A 11 11.08 4.06 -15.03
N PHE A 12 11.41 5.10 -14.26
CA PHE A 12 11.55 5.00 -12.80
C PHE A 12 10.28 4.45 -12.13
N THR A 13 9.11 4.92 -12.54
CA THR A 13 7.82 4.49 -11.97
C THR A 13 7.60 2.98 -12.16
N ILE A 14 7.87 2.46 -13.36
CA ILE A 14 7.65 1.05 -13.70
C ILE A 14 8.76 0.16 -13.13
N TYR A 15 10.03 0.55 -13.28
CA TYR A 15 11.15 -0.30 -12.90
C TYR A 15 11.45 -0.29 -11.41
N PHE A 16 11.18 0.83 -10.73
CA PHE A 16 11.50 0.98 -9.32
C PHE A 16 10.24 1.21 -8.48
N ALA A 17 9.52 2.32 -8.65
CA ALA A 17 8.48 2.74 -7.69
C ALA A 17 7.38 1.69 -7.47
N LEU A 18 6.77 1.18 -8.54
CA LEU A 18 5.71 0.15 -8.43
C LEU A 18 6.26 -1.21 -7.99
N PHE A 19 7.50 -1.53 -8.35
CA PHE A 19 8.15 -2.75 -7.91
C PHE A 19 8.44 -2.72 -6.40
N THR A 20 9.05 -1.64 -5.91
CA THR A 20 9.30 -1.40 -4.49
C THR A 20 7.99 -1.37 -3.71
N LEU A 21 6.95 -0.72 -4.22
CA LEU A 21 5.63 -0.71 -3.58
C LEU A 21 5.05 -2.12 -3.47
N THR A 22 5.18 -2.95 -4.51
CA THR A 22 4.77 -4.37 -4.47
C THR A 22 5.53 -5.13 -3.39
N ALA A 23 6.87 -4.99 -3.34
CA ALA A 23 7.72 -5.67 -2.37
C ALA A 23 7.39 -5.26 -0.93
N ILE A 24 7.23 -3.97 -0.66
CA ILE A 24 6.81 -3.45 0.65
C ILE A 24 5.44 -3.99 1.03
N THR A 25 4.48 -4.01 0.09
CA THR A 25 3.11 -4.49 0.34
C THR A 25 3.10 -5.97 0.71
N LEU A 26 3.86 -6.80 0.00
CA LEU A 26 4.00 -8.23 0.31
C LEU A 26 4.72 -8.47 1.64
N PHE A 27 5.79 -7.71 1.91
CA PHE A 27 6.49 -7.79 3.19
C PHE A 27 5.58 -7.40 4.36
N ALA A 28 4.78 -6.34 4.20
CA ALA A 28 3.80 -5.91 5.18
C ALA A 28 2.66 -6.92 5.39
N ALA A 29 2.38 -7.79 4.42
CA ALA A 29 1.36 -8.84 4.54
C ALA A 29 1.82 -9.99 5.45
N VAL A 30 3.12 -10.30 5.51
CA VAL A 30 3.64 -11.47 6.25
C VAL A 30 3.22 -11.49 7.73
N PRO A 31 3.39 -10.39 8.50
CA PRO A 31 2.98 -10.33 9.91
C PRO A 31 1.50 -10.65 10.18
N PHE A 32 0.61 -10.43 9.21
CA PHE A 32 -0.82 -10.77 9.30
C PHE A 32 -1.06 -12.28 9.33
N PHE A 33 -0.26 -13.06 8.60
CA PHE A 33 -0.45 -14.51 8.53
C PHE A 33 0.24 -15.26 9.67
N ILE A 34 1.36 -14.76 10.15
CA ILE A 34 2.15 -15.41 11.21
C ILE A 34 1.77 -14.95 12.63
N GLY A 35 0.76 -14.08 12.76
CA GLY A 35 0.31 -13.57 14.06
C GLY A 35 1.39 -12.76 14.78
N LYS A 36 2.07 -11.84 14.06
CA LYS A 36 3.06 -10.91 14.62
C LYS A 36 2.69 -9.45 14.39
N ASN A 37 1.40 -9.17 14.30
CA ASN A 37 0.89 -7.81 14.08
C ASN A 37 0.71 -7.00 15.35
N HIS A 38 0.71 -7.64 16.51
CA HIS A 38 0.28 -7.04 17.77
C HIS A 38 1.49 -6.84 18.67
N ALA A 39 2.37 -5.93 18.27
CA ALA A 39 3.53 -5.55 19.06
C ALA A 39 3.17 -4.48 20.09
N VAL A 40 3.76 -4.57 21.29
CA VAL A 40 3.78 -3.55 22.35
C VAL A 40 5.25 -3.24 22.68
N ILE A 41 5.60 -1.97 22.90
CA ILE A 41 6.93 -1.55 23.32
C ILE A 41 6.93 -1.56 24.84
N ASN A 42 7.84 -2.33 25.42
CA ASN A 42 8.12 -2.28 26.85
C ASN A 42 9.61 -1.95 27.02
N GLY A 43 9.92 -0.69 27.31
CA GLY A 43 11.29 -0.18 27.31
C GLY A 43 11.92 -0.23 25.90
N SER A 44 13.02 -0.98 25.76
CA SER A 44 13.72 -1.18 24.47
C SER A 44 13.27 -2.41 23.68
N GLN A 45 12.35 -3.21 24.24
CA GLN A 45 11.92 -4.48 23.65
C GLN A 45 10.57 -4.35 22.94
N ILE A 46 10.47 -4.98 21.77
CA ILE A 46 9.20 -5.15 21.04
C ILE A 46 8.65 -6.54 21.40
N ILE A 47 7.54 -6.56 22.15
CA ILE A 47 6.89 -7.79 22.60
C ILE A 47 5.64 -8.01 21.74
N PHE A 48 5.55 -9.16 21.07
CA PHE A 48 4.36 -9.55 20.31
C PHE A 48 3.37 -10.26 21.22
N ASN A 49 2.20 -9.66 21.43
CA ASN A 49 1.19 -10.13 22.37
C ASN A 49 -0.08 -10.67 21.68
N ASN A 50 0.08 -11.22 20.47
CA ASN A 50 -1.03 -11.68 19.64
C ASN A 50 -1.92 -12.69 20.36
N ALA A 51 -1.35 -13.62 21.14
CA ALA A 51 -2.13 -14.63 21.87
C ALA A 51 -3.10 -14.03 22.90
N GLN A 52 -2.67 -13.02 23.67
CA GLN A 52 -3.56 -12.38 24.65
C GLN A 52 -4.65 -11.56 23.95
N ILE A 53 -4.30 -10.83 22.87
CA ILE A 53 -5.30 -10.07 22.10
C ILE A 53 -6.31 -11.01 21.44
N TYR A 54 -5.89 -12.13 20.86
CA TYR A 54 -6.82 -13.09 20.28
C TYR A 54 -7.69 -13.79 21.34
N ALA A 55 -7.17 -13.99 22.55
CA ALA A 55 -7.98 -14.50 23.66
C ALA A 55 -9.04 -13.48 24.11
N GLN A 56 -8.70 -12.19 24.17
CA GLN A 56 -9.62 -11.12 24.57
C GLN A 56 -10.60 -10.72 23.45
N HIS A 57 -10.13 -10.78 22.20
CA HIS A 57 -10.86 -10.38 21.00
C HIS A 57 -10.67 -11.43 19.89
N PRO A 58 -11.40 -12.56 19.95
CA PRO A 58 -11.22 -13.68 19.02
C PRO A 58 -11.39 -13.32 17.54
N MET A 59 -12.28 -12.38 17.23
CA MET A 59 -12.50 -11.91 15.86
C MET A 59 -11.29 -11.19 15.25
N MET A 60 -10.33 -10.72 16.08
CA MET A 60 -9.15 -10.02 15.62
C MET A 60 -8.23 -10.91 14.76
N GLN A 61 -8.15 -12.21 15.06
CA GLN A 61 -7.40 -13.15 14.24
C GLN A 61 -7.99 -13.25 12.83
N THR A 62 -9.32 -13.28 12.72
CA THR A 62 -10.01 -13.28 11.43
C THR A 62 -9.76 -11.98 10.67
N TYR A 63 -9.84 -10.82 11.33
CA TYR A 63 -9.53 -9.55 10.69
C TYR A 63 -8.10 -9.50 10.19
N ASP A 64 -7.12 -9.96 10.97
CA ASP A 64 -5.73 -10.01 10.53
C ASP A 64 -5.57 -10.82 9.25
N ILE A 65 -6.12 -12.03 9.20
CA ILE A 65 -6.04 -12.88 8.00
C ILE A 65 -6.68 -12.21 6.78
N LEU A 66 -7.86 -11.59 6.96
CA LEU A 66 -8.54 -10.87 5.87
C LEU A 66 -7.71 -9.70 5.35
N PHE A 67 -7.09 -8.91 6.24
CA PHE A 67 -6.19 -7.84 5.83
C PHE A 67 -4.95 -8.38 5.13
N GLY A 68 -4.35 -9.48 5.61
CA GLY A 68 -3.27 -10.16 4.91
C GLY A 68 -3.65 -10.50 3.46
N ILE A 69 -4.84 -11.05 3.24
CA ILE A 69 -5.36 -11.35 1.89
C ILE A 69 -5.55 -10.06 1.09
N PHE A 70 -6.10 -8.99 1.67
CA PHE A 70 -6.22 -7.69 1.01
C PHE A 70 -4.87 -7.12 0.57
N PHE A 71 -3.83 -7.22 1.40
CA PHE A 71 -2.48 -6.79 1.02
C PHE A 71 -1.93 -7.61 -0.16
N VAL A 72 -2.16 -8.93 -0.18
CA VAL A 72 -1.75 -9.78 -1.32
C VAL A 72 -2.50 -9.41 -2.60
N MET A 73 -3.83 -9.24 -2.52
CA MET A 73 -4.64 -8.80 -3.68
C MET A 73 -4.20 -7.42 -4.17
N TYR A 74 -3.86 -6.52 -3.25
CA TYR A 74 -3.35 -5.20 -3.59
C TYR A 74 -1.99 -5.26 -4.28
N ALA A 75 -1.08 -6.13 -3.83
CA ALA A 75 0.20 -6.38 -4.52
C ALA A 75 -0.01 -6.86 -5.97
N ILE A 76 -0.98 -7.76 -6.19
CA ILE A 76 -1.35 -8.22 -7.54
C ILE A 76 -1.84 -7.04 -8.39
N LEU A 77 -2.71 -6.18 -7.83
CA LEU A 77 -3.18 -4.97 -8.53
C LEU A 77 -2.02 -4.05 -8.93
N ILE A 78 -1.03 -3.83 -8.05
CA ILE A 78 0.15 -3.02 -8.36
C ILE A 78 0.94 -3.60 -9.54
N VAL A 79 1.11 -4.92 -9.58
CA VAL A 79 1.80 -5.62 -10.69
C VAL A 79 1.03 -5.47 -12.01
N ILE A 80 -0.29 -5.62 -11.99
CA ILE A 80 -1.15 -5.41 -13.17
C ILE A 80 -1.04 -3.97 -13.66
N THR A 81 -1.13 -2.99 -12.75
CA THR A 81 -0.97 -1.57 -13.04
C THR A 81 0.37 -1.27 -13.70
N ARG A 82 1.46 -1.87 -13.18
CA ARG A 82 2.80 -1.76 -13.76
C ARG A 82 2.84 -2.27 -15.20
N GLN A 83 2.28 -3.46 -15.47
CA GLN A 83 2.26 -4.04 -16.81
C GLN A 83 1.44 -3.17 -17.79
N LYS A 84 0.30 -2.65 -17.34
CA LYS A 84 -0.54 -1.74 -18.15
C LYS A 84 0.13 -0.40 -18.42
N LEU A 85 0.85 0.16 -17.45
CA LEU A 85 1.68 1.35 -17.61
C LEU A 85 2.78 1.14 -18.65
N ALA A 86 3.47 -0.01 -18.62
CA ALA A 86 4.52 -0.33 -19.58
C ALA A 86 3.99 -0.45 -21.02
N GLY A 87 2.75 -0.94 -21.18
CA GLY A 87 2.06 -1.02 -22.47
C GLY A 87 1.36 0.27 -22.90
N PHE A 88 1.42 1.34 -22.11
CA PHE A 88 0.67 2.59 -22.33
C PHE A 88 -0.83 2.37 -22.59
N LYS A 89 -1.46 1.46 -21.83
CA LYS A 89 -2.89 1.17 -22.00
C LYS A 89 -3.78 2.31 -21.50
N LYS A 90 -4.96 2.50 -22.11
CA LYS A 90 -5.90 3.58 -21.78
C LYS A 90 -6.29 3.67 -20.30
N ASP A 91 -6.36 2.53 -19.62
CA ASP A 91 -6.80 2.42 -18.22
C ASP A 91 -5.63 2.46 -17.22
N ALA A 92 -4.40 2.55 -17.70
CA ALA A 92 -3.21 2.45 -16.86
C ALA A 92 -3.08 3.59 -15.83
N LEU A 93 -3.44 4.84 -16.20
CA LEU A 93 -3.40 5.95 -15.24
C LEU A 93 -4.46 5.81 -14.16
N GLN A 94 -5.67 5.40 -14.55
CA GLN A 94 -6.77 5.23 -13.59
C GLN A 94 -6.39 4.17 -12.55
N LEU A 95 -5.78 3.07 -13.00
CA LEU A 95 -5.26 2.04 -12.11
C LEU A 95 -4.10 2.52 -11.24
N LEU A 96 -3.21 3.38 -11.75
CA LEU A 96 -2.15 4.00 -10.94
C LEU A 96 -2.72 4.85 -9.81
N TYR A 97 -3.71 5.70 -10.10
CA TYR A 97 -4.39 6.51 -9.09
C TYR A 97 -5.17 5.64 -8.09
N THR A 98 -5.78 4.55 -8.57
CA THR A 98 -6.46 3.57 -7.73
C THR A 98 -5.47 2.91 -6.76
N CYS A 99 -4.29 2.50 -7.24
CA CYS A 99 -3.26 1.93 -6.38
C CYS A 99 -2.85 2.92 -5.28
N LEU A 100 -2.59 4.18 -5.64
CA LEU A 100 -2.24 5.19 -4.64
C LEU A 100 -3.37 5.43 -3.63
N GLY A 101 -4.63 5.47 -4.05
CA GLY A 101 -5.77 5.56 -3.13
C GLY A 101 -5.85 4.36 -2.19
N VAL A 102 -5.74 3.14 -2.72
CA VAL A 102 -5.78 1.90 -1.93
C VAL A 102 -4.62 1.82 -0.93
N SER A 103 -3.44 2.33 -1.28
CA SER A 103 -2.28 2.40 -0.37
C SER A 103 -2.52 3.24 0.88
N VAL A 104 -3.46 4.20 0.81
CA VAL A 104 -3.90 5.03 1.93
C VAL A 104 -5.04 4.38 2.68
N LEU A 105 -6.01 3.82 1.95
CA LEU A 105 -7.25 3.28 2.51
C LEU A 105 -7.05 1.99 3.32
N ILE A 106 -6.24 1.04 2.85
CA ILE A 106 -6.05 -0.24 3.56
C ILE A 106 -5.43 -0.02 4.96
N PRO A 107 -4.30 0.71 5.10
CA PRO A 107 -3.72 0.97 6.42
C PRO A 107 -4.64 1.78 7.33
N ALA A 108 -5.38 2.75 6.79
CA ALA A 108 -6.35 3.54 7.55
C ALA A 108 -7.51 2.68 8.07
N ALA A 109 -8.08 1.81 7.23
CA ALA A 109 -9.14 0.89 7.63
C ALA A 109 -8.68 -0.09 8.71
N TYR A 110 -7.46 -0.62 8.59
CA TYR A 110 -6.89 -1.48 9.63
C TYR A 110 -6.68 -0.72 10.94
N ALA A 111 -6.18 0.52 10.88
CA ALA A 111 -6.02 1.36 12.07
C ALA A 111 -7.37 1.60 12.79
N VAL A 112 -8.44 1.88 12.04
CA VAL A 112 -9.80 2.03 12.60
C VAL A 112 -10.25 0.75 13.32
N ILE A 113 -10.08 -0.43 12.71
CA ILE A 113 -10.46 -1.70 13.36
C ILE A 113 -9.69 -1.91 14.67
N ASN A 114 -8.40 -1.58 14.69
CA ASN A 114 -7.61 -1.69 15.92
C ASN A 114 -8.12 -0.76 17.03
N ILE A 115 -8.51 0.47 16.70
CA ILE A 115 -9.09 1.41 17.66
C ILE A 115 -10.45 0.90 18.15
N VAL A 116 -11.33 0.45 17.25
CA VAL A 116 -12.69 0.03 17.62
C VAL A 116 -12.68 -1.27 18.44
N VAL A 117 -11.82 -2.23 18.11
CA VAL A 117 -11.81 -3.55 18.76
C VAL A 117 -10.94 -3.57 20.01
N ILE A 118 -9.76 -2.95 19.97
CA ILE A 118 -8.73 -3.06 21.03
C ILE A 118 -8.63 -1.76 21.85
N GLY A 119 -9.10 -0.63 21.33
CA GLY A 119 -9.14 0.64 22.07
C GLY A 119 -7.84 1.45 22.07
N PHE A 120 -6.80 1.07 21.30
CA PHE A 120 -5.52 1.80 21.31
C PHE A 120 -4.82 1.87 19.94
N PHE A 121 -4.04 2.93 19.74
CA PHE A 121 -3.19 3.12 18.55
C PHE A 121 -1.89 2.35 18.64
N ARG A 122 -1.48 1.71 17.54
CA ARG A 122 -0.33 0.82 17.53
C ARG A 122 1.01 1.51 17.31
N ILE A 123 2.07 0.79 17.63
CA ILE A 123 3.49 1.17 17.49
C ILE A 123 3.91 1.56 16.07
N TYR A 124 3.11 1.22 15.06
CA TYR A 124 3.37 1.60 13.68
C TYR A 124 2.43 2.69 13.16
N PHE A 125 1.67 3.37 14.03
CA PHE A 125 0.80 4.46 13.62
C PHE A 125 1.58 5.58 12.91
N TYR A 126 2.77 5.92 13.39
CA TYR A 126 3.63 6.89 12.73
C TYR A 126 4.05 6.44 11.31
N LEU A 127 4.35 5.14 11.11
CA LEU A 127 4.67 4.60 9.79
C LEU A 127 3.47 4.67 8.84
N ILE A 128 2.26 4.43 9.36
CA ILE A 128 1.01 4.58 8.60
C ILE A 128 0.90 6.03 8.12
N VAL A 129 1.00 7.01 9.02
CA VAL A 129 0.92 8.44 8.68
C VAL A 129 1.98 8.84 7.66
N VAL A 130 3.23 8.42 7.85
CA VAL A 130 4.33 8.70 6.90
C VAL A 130 4.05 8.10 5.53
N SER A 131 3.54 6.86 5.48
CA SER A 131 3.19 6.20 4.21
C SER A 131 2.04 6.90 3.48
N MET A 132 1.05 7.41 4.21
CA MET A 132 -0.07 8.16 3.64
C MET A 132 0.41 9.49 3.03
N ILE A 133 1.28 10.22 3.74
CA ILE A 133 1.88 11.46 3.23
C ILE A 133 2.67 11.18 1.95
N ALA A 134 3.50 10.12 1.95
CA ALA A 134 4.26 9.73 0.76
C ALA A 134 3.35 9.39 -0.44
N ALA A 135 2.24 8.70 -0.20
CA ALA A 135 1.26 8.37 -1.24
C ALA A 135 0.60 9.62 -1.83
N VAL A 136 0.23 10.61 -1.00
CA VAL A 136 -0.32 11.89 -1.46
C VAL A 136 0.69 12.68 -2.30
N ILE A 137 1.95 12.76 -1.87
CA ILE A 137 3.00 13.42 -2.63
C ILE A 137 3.20 12.75 -4.00
N LEU A 138 3.26 11.40 -4.03
CA LEU A 138 3.37 10.64 -5.27
C LEU A 138 2.16 10.85 -6.19
N PHE A 139 0.96 10.95 -5.63
CA PHE A 139 -0.25 11.24 -6.37
C PHE A 139 -0.14 12.59 -7.09
N LEU A 140 0.27 13.65 -6.39
CA LEU A 140 0.45 14.99 -6.97
C LEU A 140 1.50 14.97 -8.08
N ILE A 141 2.63 14.30 -7.86
CA ILE A 141 3.69 14.17 -8.86
C ILE A 141 3.17 13.47 -10.11
N TYR A 142 2.44 12.36 -9.96
CA TYR A 142 1.87 11.62 -11.09
C TYR A 142 0.73 12.36 -11.78
N ALA A 143 -0.09 13.11 -11.06
CA ALA A 143 -1.13 13.96 -11.63
C ALA A 143 -0.51 15.01 -12.59
N VAL A 144 0.54 15.72 -12.14
CA VAL A 144 1.24 16.71 -12.97
C VAL A 144 2.01 16.06 -14.11
N TYR A 145 2.73 14.96 -13.83
CA TYR A 145 3.58 14.30 -14.83
C TYR A 145 2.75 13.65 -15.94
N TYR A 146 1.78 12.82 -15.59
CA TYR A 146 0.97 12.11 -16.57
C TYR A 146 -0.14 12.98 -17.16
N GLY A 147 -0.57 14.04 -16.46
CA GLY A 147 -1.46 15.07 -17.01
C GLY A 147 -0.94 15.66 -18.33
N LYS A 148 0.36 15.98 -18.39
CA LYS A 148 1.04 16.49 -19.60
C LYS A 148 1.27 15.43 -20.69
N ARG A 149 0.97 14.17 -20.41
CA ARG A 149 1.33 12.99 -21.24
C ARG A 149 0.18 12.01 -21.43
N LYS A 150 -1.06 12.43 -21.13
CA LYS A 150 -2.26 11.57 -21.26
C LYS A 150 -2.43 11.02 -22.67
N SER A 151 -2.05 11.80 -23.68
CA SER A 151 -2.09 11.41 -25.10
C SER A 151 -1.25 10.17 -25.45
N LEU A 152 -0.30 9.78 -24.58
CA LEU A 152 0.48 8.55 -24.78
C LEU A 152 -0.33 7.28 -24.49
N PHE A 153 -1.44 7.37 -23.75
CA PHE A 153 -2.20 6.23 -23.24
C PHE A 153 -3.46 5.98 -24.07
N THR A 154 -3.26 5.50 -25.29
CA THR A 154 -4.34 5.31 -26.29
C THR A 154 -4.49 3.87 -26.79
N ASN A 155 -3.58 2.96 -26.41
CA ASN A 155 -3.69 1.51 -26.66
C ASN A 155 -4.78 0.87 -25.79
#